data_AF-A0A7X5N5A3-F1
#
_entry.id   AF-A0A7X5N5A3-F1
#
_cell.length_a   1.000
_cell.length_b   1.000
_cell.length_c   1.000
_cell.angle_alpha   90.00
_cell.angle_beta   90.00
_cell.angle_gamma   90.00
#
_symmetry.space_group_name_H-M   'P 1'
#
loop_
_entity.id
_entity.type
_entity.pdbx_description
1 polymer ?
#
loop_
_entity_poly.entity_id
_entity_poly.type
_entity_poly.pdbx_seq_one_letter_code
_entity_poly.pdbx_strand_id
1 'polypeptide(L)' 'LPGQLDLTDLEALRDFPQFDDRYTAPLHGFASADAYYEHAASGQYLADIRVPTLLVNALNDPFLPPSCYPRTTAAA' A
#
# COMPACT_ATOMS: atom_id res chain seq x y z
N LEU A 1 -13.67 -9.05 -11.01
CA LEU A 1 -14.86 -9.80 -11.50
C LEU A 1 -14.39 -11.11 -12.12
N PRO A 2 -15.18 -12.20 -12.08
CA PRO A 2 -14.81 -13.46 -12.71
C PRO A 2 -14.48 -13.27 -14.20
N GLY A 3 -13.35 -13.83 -14.66
CA GLY A 3 -12.93 -13.78 -16.06
C GLY A 3 -12.31 -12.47 -16.55
N GLN A 4 -12.04 -11.50 -15.66
CA GLN A 4 -11.42 -10.22 -16.05
C GLN A 4 -9.93 -10.10 -15.75
N LEU A 5 -9.33 -11.11 -15.11
CA LEU A 5 -7.91 -11.11 -14.76
C LEU A 5 -7.18 -12.15 -15.60
N ASP A 6 -6.07 -11.72 -16.20
CA ASP A 6 -5.13 -12.63 -16.83
C ASP A 6 -4.27 -13.30 -15.75
N LEU A 7 -4.52 -14.58 -15.50
CA LEU A 7 -3.83 -15.38 -14.49
C LEU A 7 -2.57 -16.08 -15.02
N THR A 8 -2.14 -15.75 -16.25
CA THR A 8 -0.93 -16.32 -16.84
C THR A 8 0.27 -16.07 -15.92
N ASP A 9 1.06 -17.12 -15.65
CA ASP A 9 2.26 -17.08 -14.81
C ASP A 9 2.04 -16.54 -13.38
N LEU A 10 0.83 -16.64 -12.84
CA LEU A 10 0.54 -16.24 -11.46
C LEU A 10 1.50 -16.90 -10.45
N GLU A 11 1.86 -18.17 -10.67
CA GLU A 11 2.78 -18.93 -9.82
C GLU A 11 4.24 -18.44 -9.88
N ALA A 12 4.60 -17.62 -10.88
CA ALA A 12 5.94 -17.09 -11.04
C ALA A 12 6.21 -15.84 -10.18
N LEU A 13 5.16 -15.18 -9.67
CA LEU A 13 5.29 -13.98 -8.84
C LEU A 13 5.97 -14.33 -7.50
N ARG A 14 6.91 -13.48 -7.08
CA ARG A 14 7.78 -13.71 -5.91
C ARG A 14 7.62 -12.69 -4.80
N ASP A 15 7.03 -11.53 -5.08
CA ASP A 15 6.89 -10.44 -4.13
C ASP A 15 5.63 -9.59 -4.39
N PHE A 16 5.33 -8.69 -3.45
CA PHE A 16 4.18 -7.79 -3.53
C PHE A 16 4.29 -6.78 -4.67
N PRO A 17 5.44 -6.11 -4.93
CA PRO A 17 5.56 -5.20 -6.05
C PRO A 17 5.20 -5.84 -7.39
N GLN A 18 5.64 -7.08 -7.66
CA GLN A 18 5.26 -7.79 -8.88
C GLN A 18 3.76 -8.07 -8.97
N PHE A 19 3.13 -8.46 -7.86
CA PHE A 19 1.69 -8.66 -7.80
C PHE A 19 0.93 -7.36 -8.01
N ASP A 20 1.37 -6.29 -7.34
CA ASP A 20 0.75 -4.99 -7.40
C ASP A 20 0.90 -4.36 -8.78
N ASP A 21 2.05 -4.54 -9.44
CA ASP A 21 2.28 -4.03 -10.80
C ASP A 21 1.36 -4.74 -11.81
N ARG A 22 1.20 -6.07 -11.69
CA ARG A 22 0.38 -6.85 -12.61
C ARG A 22 -1.12 -6.71 -12.38
N TYR A 23 -1.56 -6.57 -11.12
CA TYR A 23 -2.97 -6.65 -10.77
C TYR A 23 -3.46 -5.40 -10.06
N THR A 24 -2.88 -5.05 -8.91
CA THR A 24 -3.42 -3.99 -8.05
C THR A 24 -3.42 -2.63 -8.75
N ALA A 25 -2.28 -2.20 -9.28
CA ALA A 25 -2.11 -0.94 -9.99
C ALA A 25 -3.07 -0.79 -11.17
N PRO A 26 -3.11 -1.69 -12.17
CA PRO A 26 -4.00 -1.54 -13.31
C PRO A 26 -5.48 -1.65 -12.94
N LEU A 27 -5.84 -2.49 -11.96
CA LEU A 27 -7.22 -2.57 -11.46
C LEU A 27 -7.71 -1.24 -10.87
N HIS A 28 -6.80 -0.43 -10.33
CA HIS A 28 -7.11 0.86 -9.73
C HIS A 28 -6.69 2.05 -10.63
N GLY A 29 -6.31 1.79 -11.89
CA GLY A 29 -5.99 2.82 -12.88
C GLY A 29 -4.59 3.44 -12.75
N PHE A 30 -3.69 2.82 -12.01
CA PHE A 30 -2.29 3.24 -11.91
C PHE A 30 -1.42 2.59 -12.99
N ALA A 31 -0.38 3.32 -13.41
CA ALA A 31 0.52 2.88 -14.47
C ALA A 31 1.54 1.82 -14.02
N SER A 32 1.81 1.73 -12.72
CA SER A 32 2.76 0.79 -12.12
C SER A 32 2.50 0.63 -10.62
N ALA A 33 3.14 -0.37 -10.00
CA ALA A 33 3.16 -0.53 -8.54
C ALA A 33 3.70 0.72 -7.84
N ASP A 34 4.77 1.33 -8.36
CA ASP A 34 5.36 2.54 -7.78
C ASP A 34 4.38 3.71 -7.82
N ALA A 35 3.69 3.92 -8.95
CA ALA A 35 2.67 4.97 -9.07
C ALA A 35 1.51 4.70 -8.09
N TYR A 36 1.12 3.43 -7.94
CA TYR A 36 0.14 3.03 -6.93
C TYR A 36 0.62 3.37 -5.52
N TYR A 37 1.83 2.98 -5.14
CA TYR A 37 2.37 3.27 -3.80
C TYR A 37 2.53 4.77 -3.54
N GLU A 38 2.99 5.53 -4.53
CA GLU A 38 3.15 6.99 -4.44
C GLU A 38 1.81 7.66 -4.10
N HIS A 39 0.71 7.24 -4.71
CA HIS A 39 -0.59 7.90 -4.52
C HIS A 39 -1.45 7.27 -3.41
N ALA A 40 -1.33 5.95 -3.20
CA ALA A 40 -2.15 5.23 -2.24
C ALA A 40 -1.54 5.17 -0.84
N ALA A 41 -0.25 5.50 -0.67
CA ALA A 41 0.36 5.56 0.65
C ALA A 41 -0.30 6.65 1.50
N SER A 42 -0.81 6.26 2.67
CA SER A 42 -1.49 7.18 3.58
C SER A 42 -0.55 8.19 4.24
N GLY A 43 0.74 7.84 4.38
CA GLY A 43 1.72 8.58 5.17
C GLY A 43 1.82 10.07 4.83
N GLN A 44 1.77 10.41 3.54
CA GLN A 44 1.85 11.79 3.06
C GLN A 44 0.62 12.65 3.39
N TYR A 45 -0.52 12.02 3.67
CA TYR A 45 -1.79 12.70 3.98
C TYR A 45 -2.03 12.85 5.48
N LEU A 46 -1.23 12.17 6.32
CA LEU A 46 -1.47 12.14 7.78
C LEU A 46 -1.36 13.52 8.43
N ALA A 47 -0.48 14.38 7.91
CA ALA A 47 -0.26 15.73 8.46
C ALA A 47 -1.48 16.67 8.28
N ASP A 48 -2.38 16.35 7.34
CA ASP A 48 -3.54 17.19 7.02
C ASP A 48 -4.82 16.77 7.78
N ILE A 49 -4.72 15.76 8.66
CA ILE A 49 -5.86 15.28 9.45
C ILE A 49 -6.24 16.33 10.49
N ARG A 50 -7.44 16.92 10.35
CA ARG A 50 -7.97 17.97 11.24
C ARG A 50 -8.79 17.45 12.42
N VAL A 51 -9.24 16.20 12.35
CA VAL A 51 -10.05 15.57 13.41
C VAL A 51 -9.10 14.77 14.31
N PRO A 52 -9.18 14.91 15.64
CA PRO A 52 -8.36 14.11 16.55
C PRO A 52 -8.43 12.62 16.21
N THR A 53 -7.29 12.04 15.86
CA THR A 53 -7.19 10.68 15.31
C THR A 53 -6.17 9.88 16.10
N LEU A 54 -6.53 8.65 16.47
CA LEU A 54 -5.63 7.69 17.10
C LEU A 54 -5.11 6.72 16.04
N LEU A 55 -3.79 6.66 15.88
CA LEU A 55 -3.11 5.68 15.03
C LEU A 55 -2.67 4.47 15.88
N VAL A 56 -3.08 3.26 15.49
CA VAL A 56 -2.76 2.01 16.19
C VAL A 56 -2.16 1.02 15.20
N ASN A 57 -0.96 0.51 15.51
CA ASN A 57 -0.31 -0.56 14.77
C ASN A 57 0.22 -1.64 15.72
N ALA A 58 0.18 -2.90 15.31
CA ALA A 58 0.83 -3.98 16.03
C ALA A 58 2.34 -3.91 15.82
N LEU A 59 3.13 -3.94 16.89
CA LEU A 59 4.60 -3.85 16.80
C LEU A 59 5.23 -5.08 16.13
N ASN A 60 4.54 -6.22 16.16
CA ASN A 60 4.98 -7.49 15.62
C ASN A 60 4.34 -7.82 14.27
N ASP A 61 3.81 -6.83 13.57
CA ASP A 61 3.22 -7.03 12.24
C ASP A 61 4.34 -7.37 11.22
N PRO A 62 4.31 -8.56 10.59
CA PRO A 62 5.35 -8.97 9.65
C PRO A 62 5.24 -8.28 8.28
N PHE A 63 4.15 -7.56 8.01
CA PHE A 63 3.93 -6.84 6.74
C PHE A 63 4.48 -5.41 6.76
N LEU A 64 4.57 -4.80 7.94
CA LEU A 64 4.87 -3.37 8.07
C LEU A 64 6.34 -3.13 8.43
N PRO A 65 7.15 -2.56 7.52
CA PRO A 65 8.52 -2.16 7.86
C PRO A 65 8.54 -1.02 8.89
N PRO A 66 9.69 -0.75 9.55
CA PRO A 66 9.83 0.33 10.53
C PRO A 66 9.41 1.72 10.01
N SER A 67 9.48 1.96 8.70
CA SER A 67 9.01 3.21 8.07
C SER A 67 7.50 3.42 8.14
N CYS A 68 6.70 2.37 8.36
CA CYS A 68 5.25 2.44 8.47
C CYS A 68 4.75 2.93 9.85
N TYR A 69 5.63 3.26 10.78
CA TYR A 69 5.28 3.76 12.12
C TYR A 69 5.58 5.27 12.21
N PRO A 70 4.64 6.15 11.82
CA PRO A 70 4.87 7.60 11.68
C PRO A 70 4.86 8.32 13.05
N ARG A 71 5.76 7.92 13.96
CA ARG A 71 5.79 8.43 15.34
C ARG A 71 5.93 9.95 15.41
N THR A 72 6.71 10.55 14.50
CA THR A 72 6.89 12.00 14.44
C THR A 72 5.61 12.71 14.03
N THR A 73 4.96 12.27 12.94
CA THR A 73 3.70 12.87 12.47
C THR A 73 2.55 12.65 13.46
N ALA A 74 2.52 11.50 14.15
CA ALA A 74 1.48 11.17 15.12
C ALA A 74 1.62 11.91 16.47
N ALA A 75 2.79 12.46 16.77
CA ALA A 75 3.06 13.20 18.01
C ALA A 75 2.86 14.72 17.87
N ALA A 76 2.60 15.20 16.65
CA ALA A 76 2.32 16.60 16.35
C ALA A 76 0.85 16.95 16.65
#